data_AF-A0A161LLD9-F1
#
_entry.id   AF-A0A161LLD9-F1
#
_cell.length_a   1.000
_cell.length_b   1.000
_cell.length_c   1.000
_cell.angle_alpha   90.00
_cell.angle_beta   90.00
_cell.angle_gamma   90.00
#
_symmetry.space_group_name_H-M   'P 1'
#
loop_
_entity.id
_entity.type
_entity.pdbx_description
1 polymer ?
#
loop_
_entity_poly.entity_id
_entity_poly.type
_entity_poly.pdbx_seq_one_letter_code
_entity_poly.pdbx_strand_id
1 'polypeptide(L)'
;MLLAYAAGWLPWFYYALADNRTMFMFYAIPMVPFMILALVLAAGLVIGPVHAPPKQRMLGVRIAGAFVPLTQPRRMIGAGIVGAFVLLALLNFWYLYPVLTAESIPYAEWHARMFFQRWI
;
A
#
# COMPACT_ATOMS: atom_id res chain seq x y z
N MET A 1 -4.23 10.18 -10.25
CA MET A 1 -3.93 10.07 -8.80
C MET A 1 -2.44 10.13 -8.51
N LEU A 2 -1.60 9.33 -9.19
CA LEU A 2 -0.14 9.44 -9.05
C LEU A 2 0.40 10.86 -9.34
N LEU A 3 -0.15 11.56 -10.34
CA LEU A 3 0.20 12.96 -10.61
C LEU A 3 -0.16 13.92 -9.47
N ALA A 4 -1.29 13.71 -8.78
CA ALA A 4 -1.69 14.54 -7.65
C ALA A 4 -0.79 14.30 -6.43
N TYR A 5 -0.42 13.04 -6.19
CA TYR A 5 0.58 12.68 -5.17
C TYR A 5 1.96 13.30 -5.48
N ALA A 6 2.42 13.18 -6.74
CA ALA A 6 3.67 13.79 -7.18
C ALA A 6 3.65 15.32 -7.11
N ALA A 7 2.52 15.97 -7.41
CA ALA A 7 2.37 17.42 -7.29
C ALA A 7 2.49 17.91 -5.84
N GLY A 8 2.07 17.10 -4.86
CA GLY A 8 2.31 17.38 -3.45
C GLY A 8 3.79 17.20 -3.06
N TRP A 9 4.42 16.14 -3.56
CA TRP A 9 5.76 15.72 -3.11
C TRP A 9 6.92 16.44 -3.81
N LEU A 10 6.83 16.67 -5.12
CA LEU A 10 7.91 17.26 -5.93
C LEU A 10 8.35 18.66 -5.48
N PRO A 11 7.45 19.58 -5.09
CA PRO A 11 7.86 20.91 -4.62
C PRO A 11 8.76 20.86 -3.39
N TRP A 12 8.68 19.81 -2.58
CA TRP A 12 9.52 19.70 -1.38
C TRP A 12 11.00 19.58 -1.71
N PHE A 13 11.36 18.93 -2.83
CA PHE A 13 12.77 18.88 -3.25
C PHE A 13 13.30 20.25 -3.55
N TYR A 14 12.52 21.10 -4.21
CA TYR A 14 12.91 22.47 -4.46
C TYR A 14 13.16 23.21 -3.14
N TYR A 15 12.22 23.17 -2.20
CA TYR A 15 12.38 23.84 -0.90
C TYR A 15 13.47 23.21 -0.01
N ALA A 16 13.76 21.92 -0.18
CA ALA A 16 14.80 21.22 0.57
C ALA A 16 16.21 21.53 0.02
N LEU A 17 16.36 21.60 -1.30
CA LEU A 17 17.62 21.84 -2.00
C LEU A 17 17.96 23.33 -2.15
N ALA A 18 16.96 24.20 -2.40
CA ALA A 18 17.17 25.63 -2.63
C ALA A 18 17.14 26.46 -1.33
N ASP A 19 16.18 26.18 -0.44
CA ASP A 19 15.92 27.02 0.74
C ASP A 19 16.37 26.38 2.07
N ASN A 20 16.95 25.17 2.03
CA ASN A 20 17.38 24.39 3.21
C ASN A 20 16.32 24.34 4.34
N ARG A 21 15.02 24.34 4.00
CA ARG A 21 13.96 24.25 5.00
C ARG A 21 13.78 22.82 5.47
N THR A 22 13.72 22.62 6.78
CA THR A 22 13.44 21.31 7.39
C THR A 22 11.98 20.92 7.15
N MET A 23 11.73 19.89 6.36
CA MET A 23 10.40 19.28 6.23
C MET A 23 10.21 18.18 7.26
N PHE A 24 9.05 18.19 7.90
CA PHE A 24 8.62 17.14 8.81
C PHE A 24 7.55 16.24 8.15
N MET A 25 7.44 15.00 8.63
CA MET A 25 6.54 14.01 8.05
C MET A 25 5.05 14.40 8.13
N PHE A 26 4.66 15.27 9.05
CA PHE A 26 3.27 15.74 9.18
C PHE A 26 2.78 16.51 7.95
N TYR A 27 3.68 17.13 7.18
CA TYR A 27 3.30 17.80 5.93
C TYR A 27 2.85 16.82 4.83
N ALA A 28 3.13 15.52 4.97
CA ALA A 28 2.75 14.51 3.98
C ALA A 28 1.27 14.09 4.12
N ILE A 29 0.61 14.42 5.24
CA ILE A 29 -0.77 14.00 5.53
C ILE A 29 -1.76 14.34 4.38
N PRO A 30 -1.73 15.53 3.76
CA PRO A 30 -2.63 15.85 2.64
C PRO A 30 -2.42 14.99 1.38
N MET A 31 -1.24 14.35 1.24
CA MET A 31 -0.92 13.50 0.09
C MET A 31 -1.47 12.07 0.25
N VAL A 32 -1.68 11.64 1.49
CA VAL A 32 -2.15 10.29 1.86
C VAL A 32 -3.42 9.86 1.11
N PRO A 33 -4.51 10.66 1.01
CA PRO A 33 -5.71 10.23 0.29
C PRO A 33 -5.44 9.92 -1.19
N PHE A 34 -4.56 10.69 -1.86
CA PHE A 34 -4.20 10.44 -3.25
C PHE A 34 -3.37 9.17 -3.42
N MET A 35 -2.49 8.88 -2.46
CA MET A 35 -1.75 7.62 -2.41
C MET A 35 -2.70 6.43 -2.23
N ILE A 36 -3.66 6.51 -1.30
CA ILE A 36 -4.66 5.46 -1.08
C ILE A 36 -5.47 5.23 -2.36
N LEU A 37 -5.96 6.28 -3.02
CA LEU A 37 -6.68 6.14 -4.29
C LEU A 37 -5.81 5.52 -5.39
N ALA A 38 -4.53 5.87 -5.48
CA ALA A 38 -3.62 5.24 -6.43
C ALA A 38 -3.44 3.74 -6.14
N LEU A 39 -3.32 3.36 -4.87
CA LEU A 39 -3.24 1.95 -4.43
C LEU A 39 -4.53 1.18 -4.73
N VAL A 40 -5.70 1.78 -4.47
CA VAL A 40 -7.00 1.17 -4.75
C VAL A 40 -7.18 0.96 -6.26
N LEU A 41 -6.81 1.94 -7.08
CA LEU A 41 -6.85 1.81 -8.55
C LEU A 41 -5.86 0.73 -9.04
N ALA A 42 -4.65 0.69 -8.49
CA ALA A 42 -3.67 -0.36 -8.80
C ALA A 42 -4.18 -1.75 -8.40
N ALA A 43 -4.81 -1.87 -7.23
CA ALA A 43 -5.46 -3.10 -6.77
C ALA A 43 -6.59 -3.53 -7.73
N GLY A 44 -7.39 -2.59 -8.22
CA GLY A 44 -8.40 -2.85 -9.25
C GLY A 44 -7.81 -3.40 -10.56
N LEU A 45 -6.66 -2.86 -10.99
CA LEU A 45 -5.91 -3.38 -12.14
C LEU A 45 -5.35 -4.78 -11.89
N VAL A 46 -4.87 -5.07 -10.68
CA VAL A 46 -4.37 -6.40 -10.28
C VAL A 46 -5.49 -7.45 -10.27
N ILE A 47 -6.70 -7.08 -9.87
CA ILE A 47 -7.88 -7.97 -9.87
C ILE A 47 -8.37 -8.22 -11.31
N GLY A 48 -8.28 -7.23 -12.20
CA GLY A 48 -8.58 -7.35 -13.63
C GLY A 48 -10.05 -7.07 -14.02
N PRO A 49 -10.30 -6.72 -15.30
CA PRO A 49 -11.61 -6.29 -15.79
C PRO A 49 -12.63 -7.44 -15.86
N VAL A 50 -13.89 -7.16 -15.50
CA VAL A 50 -14.98 -8.14 -15.42
C VAL A 50 -15.47 -8.62 -16.81
N HIS A 51 -15.16 -7.91 -17.90
CA HIS A 51 -15.75 -8.12 -19.23
C HIS A 51 -14.70 -8.43 -20.32
N ALA A 52 -13.97 -9.54 -20.21
CA ALA A 52 -13.06 -9.99 -21.27
C ALA A 52 -13.80 -10.84 -22.33
N PRO A 53 -13.72 -10.53 -23.64
CA PRO A 53 -14.35 -11.33 -24.69
C PRO A 53 -13.75 -12.75 -24.82
N PRO A 54 -14.52 -13.74 -25.32
CA PRO A 54 -14.23 -15.18 -25.17
C PRO A 54 -12.91 -15.69 -25.79
N LYS A 55 -12.31 -14.96 -26.75
CA LYS A 55 -11.20 -15.45 -27.59
C LYS A 55 -9.80 -15.42 -26.94
N GLN A 56 -9.62 -14.80 -25.77
CA GLN A 56 -8.31 -14.73 -25.08
C GLN A 56 -8.14 -15.76 -23.94
N ARG A 57 -9.05 -16.74 -23.84
CA ARG A 57 -9.11 -17.73 -22.74
C ARG A 57 -7.93 -18.71 -22.64
N MET A 58 -7.05 -18.81 -23.64
CA MET A 58 -6.14 -19.96 -23.79
C MET A 58 -4.65 -19.73 -23.51
N LEU A 59 -4.18 -18.51 -23.18
CA LEU A 59 -2.75 -18.26 -22.98
C LEU A 59 -2.33 -18.41 -21.50
N GLY A 60 -2.52 -19.58 -20.90
CA GLY A 60 -2.17 -19.82 -19.48
C GLY A 60 -0.68 -19.68 -19.19
N VAL A 61 -0.34 -19.17 -17.99
CA VAL A 61 1.03 -19.16 -17.45
C VAL A 61 1.14 -20.22 -16.36
N ARG A 62 2.24 -20.97 -16.34
CA ARG A 62 2.54 -21.91 -15.26
C ARG A 62 3.37 -21.22 -14.18
N ILE A 63 2.84 -21.15 -12.97
CA ILE A 63 3.59 -20.77 -11.77
C ILE A 63 3.47 -21.92 -10.78
N ALA A 64 4.61 -22.37 -10.22
CA ALA A 64 4.67 -23.44 -9.21
C ALA A 64 3.92 -24.74 -9.59
N GLY A 65 4.03 -25.18 -10.85
CA GLY A 65 3.45 -26.44 -11.32
C GLY A 65 1.96 -26.41 -11.68
N ALA A 66 1.21 -25.39 -11.27
CA ALA A 66 -0.22 -25.27 -11.58
C ALA A 66 -0.46 -24.54 -12.92
N PHE A 67 -1.36 -25.07 -13.76
CA PHE A 67 -1.81 -24.43 -14.99
C PHE A 67 -2.96 -23.47 -14.68
N VAL A 68 -2.77 -22.18 -14.96
CA VAL A 68 -3.75 -21.13 -14.62
C VAL A 68 -4.36 -20.55 -15.91
N PRO A 69 -5.64 -20.84 -16.24
CA PRO A 69 -6.31 -20.26 -17.41
C PRO A 69 -6.56 -18.74 -17.24
N LEU A 70 -6.46 -17.94 -18.30
CA LEU A 70 -6.27 -16.48 -18.18
C LEU A 70 -7.46 -15.60 -17.77
N THR A 71 -8.68 -16.13 -17.62
CA THR A 71 -9.87 -15.25 -17.50
C THR A 71 -10.60 -15.28 -16.16
N GLN A 72 -10.55 -16.40 -15.43
CA GLN A 72 -11.31 -16.58 -14.18
C GLN A 72 -10.42 -16.64 -12.91
N PRO A 73 -9.32 -17.42 -12.89
CA PRO A 73 -8.47 -17.52 -11.69
C PRO A 73 -7.55 -16.32 -11.44
N ARG A 74 -7.25 -15.49 -12.46
CA ARG A 74 -6.47 -14.24 -12.26
C ARG A 74 -7.18 -13.28 -11.29
N ARG A 75 -8.51 -13.25 -11.36
CA ARG A 75 -9.34 -12.41 -10.49
C ARG A 75 -9.36 -12.92 -9.05
N MET A 76 -9.42 -14.23 -8.85
CA MET A 76 -9.36 -14.83 -7.51
C MET A 76 -7.99 -14.64 -6.86
N ILE A 77 -6.91 -14.83 -7.61
CA ILE A 77 -5.54 -14.62 -7.12
C ILE A 77 -5.31 -13.13 -6.84
N GLY A 78 -5.71 -12.24 -7.75
CA GLY A 78 -5.60 -10.80 -7.56
C GLY A 78 -6.42 -10.31 -6.36
N ALA A 79 -7.65 -10.79 -6.20
CA ALA A 79 -8.47 -10.49 -5.03
C ALA A 79 -7.88 -11.07 -3.75
N GLY A 80 -7.29 -12.27 -3.80
CA GLY A 80 -6.59 -12.88 -2.68
C GLY A 80 -5.37 -12.06 -2.24
N ILE A 81 -4.54 -11.59 -3.18
CA ILE A 81 -3.38 -10.74 -2.90
C ILE A 81 -3.82 -9.41 -2.29
N VAL A 82 -4.80 -8.74 -2.90
CA VAL A 82 -5.32 -7.46 -2.39
C VAL A 82 -5.96 -7.65 -1.01
N GLY A 83 -6.74 -8.71 -0.82
CA GLY A 83 -7.33 -9.06 0.46
C GLY A 83 -6.29 -9.34 1.54
N ALA A 84 -5.24 -10.11 1.21
CA ALA A 84 -4.13 -10.36 2.12
C ALA A 84 -3.39 -9.07 2.49
N PHE A 85 -3.15 -8.18 1.53
CA PHE A 85 -2.55 -6.87 1.78
C PHE A 85 -3.39 -6.03 2.75
N VAL A 86 -4.71 -5.96 2.54
CA VAL A 86 -5.62 -5.23 3.45
C VAL A 86 -5.65 -5.86 4.84
N LEU A 87 -5.68 -7.19 4.94
CA LEU A 87 -5.64 -7.90 6.22
C LEU A 87 -4.34 -7.62 6.98
N LEU A 88 -3.19 -7.65 6.29
CA LEU A 88 -1.89 -7.30 6.90
C LEU A 88 -1.88 -5.85 7.39
N ALA A 89 -2.48 -4.92 6.64
CA ALA A 89 -2.63 -3.54 7.09
C ALA A 89 -3.47 -3.45 8.37
N LEU A 90 -4.61 -4.13 8.44
CA LEU A 90 -5.45 -4.17 9.64
C LEU A 90 -4.71 -4.77 10.85
N LEU A 91 -3.97 -5.87 10.66
CA LEU A 91 -3.15 -6.47 11.71
C LEU A 91 -2.04 -5.52 12.18
N ASN A 92 -1.44 -4.75 11.27
CA ASN A 92 -0.43 -3.75 11.62
C ASN A 92 -1.05 -2.61 12.46
N PHE A 93 -2.20 -2.07 12.06
CA PHE A 93 -2.93 -1.06 12.82
C PHE A 93 -3.37 -1.58 14.19
N TRP A 94 -3.82 -2.83 14.26
CA TRP A 94 -4.16 -3.50 15.53
C TRP A 94 -2.93 -3.62 16.44
N TYR A 95 -1.79 -4.07 15.92
CA TYR A 95 -0.55 -4.19 16.69
C TYR A 95 0.02 -2.83 17.13
N LEU A 96 -0.18 -1.76 16.36
CA LEU A 96 0.24 -0.40 16.72
C LEU A 96 -0.83 0.38 17.50
N TYR A 97 -2.01 -0.20 17.72
CA TYR A 97 -3.15 0.49 18.34
C TYR A 97 -2.79 1.24 19.63
N PRO A 98 -2.13 0.62 20.63
CA PRO A 98 -1.80 1.30 21.89
C PRO A 98 -0.86 2.51 21.70
N VAL A 99 0.02 2.44 20.69
CA VAL A 99 0.93 3.54 20.34
C VAL A 99 0.16 4.67 19.66
N LEU A 100 -0.79 4.35 18.79
CA LEU A 100 -1.62 5.31 18.07
C LEU A 100 -2.64 6.02 18.97
N THR A 101 -3.14 5.34 20.00
CA THR A 101 -4.10 5.90 20.98
C THR A 101 -3.43 6.51 22.20
N ALA A 102 -2.10 6.49 22.26
CA ALA A 102 -1.31 6.97 23.41
C ALA A 102 -1.71 6.29 24.74
N GLU A 103 -1.99 4.99 24.70
CA GLU A 103 -2.21 4.20 25.91
C GLU A 103 -0.93 4.09 26.74
N SER A 104 -1.09 4.02 28.06
CA SER A 104 0.02 3.81 28.97
C SER A 104 0.42 2.33 28.95
N ILE A 105 1.53 2.03 28.26
CA ILE A 105 2.12 0.69 28.17
C ILE A 105 3.56 0.68 28.71
N PRO A 106 4.06 -0.46 29.23
CA PRO A 106 5.46 -0.59 29.64
C PRO A 106 6.44 -0.32 28.50
N TYR A 107 7.61 0.26 28.80
CA TYR A 107 8.63 0.59 27.79
C TYR A 107 9.07 -0.63 26.97
N ALA A 108 9.18 -1.81 27.58
CA ALA A 108 9.55 -3.04 26.89
C ALA A 108 8.53 -3.42 25.80
N GLU A 109 7.23 -3.26 26.06
CA GLU A 109 6.18 -3.53 25.07
C GLU A 109 6.15 -2.48 23.97
N TRP A 110 6.37 -1.21 24.32
CA TRP A 110 6.50 -0.13 23.35
C TRP A 110 7.69 -0.38 22.41
N HIS A 111 8.86 -0.70 22.96
CA HIS A 111 10.07 -0.97 22.19
C HIS A 111 9.92 -2.20 21.29
N ALA A 112 9.21 -3.25 21.73
CA ALA A 112 8.92 -4.42 20.89
C ALA A 112 8.03 -4.09 19.67
N ARG A 113 7.29 -2.98 19.70
CA ARG A 113 6.49 -2.49 18.57
C ARG A 113 7.30 -1.64 17.58
N MET A 114 8.48 -1.15 18.00
CA MET A 114 9.39 -0.37 17.15
C MET A 114 10.24 -1.30 16.28
N PHE A 115 9.75 -1.57 15.06
CA PHE A 115 10.43 -2.48 14.13
C PHE A 115 11.81 -1.97 13.66
N PHE A 116 12.00 -0.65 13.67
CA PHE A 116 13.24 -0.02 13.22
C PHE A 116 13.84 0.83 14.32
N GLN A 117 15.16 0.75 14.46
CA GLN A 117 15.91 1.53 15.46
C GLN A 117 15.77 3.05 15.27
N ARG A 118 15.47 3.51 14.04
CA ARG A 118 15.30 4.95 13.71
C ARG A 118 13.90 5.50 14.02
N TRP A 119 12.98 4.68 14.53
CA TRP A 119 11.63 5.13 14.91
C TRP A 119 11.58 5.72 16.32
N ILE A 120 12.69 5.62 17.06
CA ILE A 120 12.88 6.07 18.44
C ILE A 120 13.63 7.39 18.42
#